data_AF-A0A225VUZ5-F1
#
_entry.id   AF-A0A225VUZ5-F1
#
_cell.length_a   1.000
_cell.length_b   1.000
_cell.length_c   1.000
_cell.angle_alpha   90.00
_cell.angle_beta   90.00
_cell.angle_gamma   90.00
#
_symmetry.space_group_name_H-M   'P 1'
#
loop_
_entity.id
_entity.type
_entity.pdbx_description
1 polymer ?
#
loop_
_entity_poly.entity_id
_entity_poly.type
_entity_poly.pdbx_seq_one_letter_code
_entity_poly.pdbx_strand_id
1 'polypeptide(L)'
;MSKLLDIDKKTLPFVKFDNKLSARIWAVMDRDPEKLFKKFRLDRAGENIDEKRKIIHWFLFARYYRAAQGIHWLPDYKIYSILEGTSEAKRAILFQSLKEIPDVKNLATIMQNYQFKLWIGRGETPGTVANIMGISYRKPLNTEFNPSYKVLEDFTKEFIGNPGKKLTRRTTMR
;
A
#
# COMPACT_ATOMS: atom_id res chain seq x y z
N MET A 1 5.74 0.83 14.17
CA MET A 1 5.73 2.03 13.32
C MET A 1 6.38 1.65 11.99
N SER A 2 5.79 1.97 10.84
CA SER A 2 6.35 1.53 9.56
C SER A 2 7.59 2.33 9.14
N LYS A 3 8.52 1.69 8.40
CA LYS A 3 9.72 2.34 7.83
C LYS A 3 9.36 3.61 7.04
N LEU A 4 8.29 3.57 6.25
CA LEU A 4 7.84 4.70 5.44
C LEU A 4 7.33 5.87 6.29
N LEU A 5 6.63 5.58 7.38
CA LEU A 5 6.19 6.63 8.30
C LEU A 5 7.38 7.30 8.99
N ASP A 6 8.42 6.54 9.34
CA ASP A 6 9.65 7.12 9.90
C ASP A 6 10.38 8.01 8.89
N ILE A 7 10.49 7.56 7.63
CA ILE A 7 11.03 8.37 6.53
C ILE A 7 10.21 9.66 6.34
N ASP A 8 8.88 9.57 6.39
CA ASP A 8 8.01 10.73 6.28
C ASP A 8 8.19 11.69 7.46
N LYS A 9 8.21 11.20 8.71
CA LYS A 9 8.40 12.06 9.89
C LYS A 9 9.77 12.75 9.92
N LYS A 10 10.82 12.10 9.45
CA LYS A 10 12.17 12.68 9.35
C LYS A 10 12.32 13.65 8.18
N THR A 11 11.38 13.67 7.24
CA THR A 11 11.43 14.57 6.09
C THR A 11 11.16 16.02 6.51
N LEU A 12 12.04 16.93 6.10
CA LEU A 12 11.91 18.36 6.37
C LEU A 12 10.61 18.95 5.78
N PRO A 13 9.92 19.86 6.50
CA PRO A 13 8.63 20.43 6.05
C PRO A 13 8.66 21.05 4.66
N PHE A 14 9.73 21.78 4.30
CA PHE A 14 9.84 22.40 2.97
C PHE A 14 9.91 21.35 1.86
N VAL A 15 10.53 20.19 2.10
CA VAL A 15 10.59 19.09 1.11
C VAL A 15 9.23 18.41 0.98
N LYS A 16 8.41 18.38 2.04
CA LYS A 16 7.02 17.92 1.95
C LYS A 16 6.18 18.90 1.13
N PHE A 17 6.35 20.19 1.37
CA PHE A 17 5.68 21.25 0.60
C PHE A 17 6.05 21.18 -0.88
N ASP A 18 7.35 21.10 -1.21
CA ASP A 18 7.84 20.96 -2.58
C ASP A 18 7.30 19.71 -3.29
N ASN A 19 7.31 18.55 -2.61
CA ASN A 19 6.67 17.34 -3.14
C ASN A 19 5.19 17.54 -3.41
N LYS A 20 4.46 18.22 -2.51
CA LYS A 20 3.03 18.47 -2.67
C LYS A 20 2.75 19.39 -3.87
N LEU A 21 3.57 20.42 -4.05
CA LEU A 21 3.45 21.37 -5.15
C LEU A 21 3.79 20.69 -6.49
N SER A 22 4.94 20.02 -6.57
CA SER A 22 5.38 19.31 -7.78
C SER A 22 4.41 18.19 -8.18
N ALA A 23 3.93 17.38 -7.24
CA ALA A 23 2.92 16.35 -7.49
C ALA A 23 1.64 16.93 -8.11
N ARG A 24 1.16 18.08 -7.59
CA ARG A 24 -0.03 18.76 -8.11
C ARG A 24 0.21 19.33 -9.50
N ILE A 25 1.34 19.99 -9.73
CA ILE A 25 1.70 20.54 -11.05
C ILE A 25 1.80 19.43 -12.08
N TRP A 26 2.52 18.35 -11.78
CA TRP A 26 2.66 17.22 -12.72
C TRP A 26 1.33 16.54 -13.02
N ALA A 27 0.40 16.48 -12.06
CA ALA A 27 -0.94 15.94 -12.29
C ALA A 27 -1.76 16.81 -13.26
N VAL A 28 -1.68 18.14 -13.12
CA VAL A 28 -2.34 19.08 -14.05
C VAL A 28 -1.71 19.03 -15.44
N MET A 29 -0.39 18.87 -15.52
CA MET A 29 0.34 18.70 -16.78
C MET A 29 0.15 17.32 -17.44
N ASP A 30 -0.75 16.49 -16.92
CA ASP A 30 -1.00 15.13 -17.41
C ASP A 30 0.28 14.31 -17.62
N ARG A 31 1.21 14.38 -16.66
CA ARG A 31 2.43 13.55 -16.73
C ARG A 31 2.04 12.09 -16.64
N ASP A 32 2.55 11.28 -17.55
CA ASP A 32 2.28 9.84 -17.54
C ASP A 32 2.71 9.18 -16.20
N PRO A 33 1.79 8.52 -15.48
CA PRO A 33 2.07 7.94 -14.16
C PRO A 33 3.17 6.86 -14.17
N GLU A 34 3.24 6.05 -15.22
CA GLU A 34 4.22 4.96 -15.34
C GLU A 34 5.61 5.50 -15.66
N LYS A 35 5.71 6.48 -16.58
CA LYS A 35 6.97 7.18 -16.87
C LYS A 35 7.49 7.89 -15.64
N LEU A 36 6.61 8.50 -14.83
CA LEU A 36 7.03 9.14 -13.57
C LEU A 36 7.51 8.11 -12.54
N PHE A 37 6.85 6.95 -12.45
CA PHE A 37 7.27 5.83 -11.59
C PHE A 37 8.69 5.35 -11.95
N LYS A 38 8.94 5.14 -13.25
CA LYS A 38 10.26 4.78 -13.80
C LYS A 38 11.31 5.88 -13.59
N LYS A 39 10.94 7.16 -13.77
CA LYS A 39 11.82 8.31 -13.48
C LYS A 39 12.26 8.34 -12.00
N PHE A 40 11.40 7.87 -11.10
CA PHE A 40 11.75 7.72 -9.68
C PHE A 40 12.56 6.46 -9.36
N ARG A 41 12.82 5.61 -10.36
CA ARG A 41 13.51 4.32 -10.24
C ARG A 41 12.80 3.36 -9.27
N LEU A 42 11.47 3.46 -9.21
CA LEU A 42 10.64 2.60 -8.35
C LEU A 42 10.36 1.25 -9.00
N ASP A 43 10.40 1.18 -10.34
CA ASP A 43 10.30 -0.03 -11.16
C ASP A 43 11.38 -1.06 -10.84
N ARG A 44 12.56 -0.59 -10.42
CA ARG A 44 13.71 -1.44 -10.05
C ARG A 44 13.86 -1.64 -8.55
N ALA A 45 12.96 -1.08 -7.74
CA ALA A 45 13.08 -1.14 -6.30
C ALA A 45 12.67 -2.50 -5.73
N GLY A 46 11.73 -3.19 -6.41
CA GLY A 46 11.22 -4.50 -6.00
C GLY A 46 10.86 -4.55 -4.51
N GLU A 47 11.42 -5.52 -3.80
CA GLU A 47 11.20 -5.71 -2.36
C GLU A 47 11.72 -4.57 -1.47
N ASN A 48 12.48 -3.61 -2.01
CA ASN A 48 13.00 -2.45 -1.29
C ASN A 48 12.23 -1.14 -1.60
N ILE A 49 11.03 -1.23 -2.19
CA ILE A 49 10.24 -0.06 -2.60
C ILE A 49 9.86 0.87 -1.44
N ASP A 50 9.65 0.32 -0.25
CA ASP A 50 9.32 1.05 0.99
C ASP A 50 10.54 1.74 1.63
N GLU A 51 11.75 1.48 1.13
CA GLU A 51 12.95 2.24 1.49
C GLU A 51 13.10 3.49 0.62
N LYS A 52 12.32 3.60 -0.46
CA LYS A 52 12.36 4.73 -1.38
C LYS A 52 11.31 5.76 -0.99
N ARG A 53 11.74 6.86 -0.35
CA ARG A 53 10.86 8.03 -0.06
C ARG A 53 10.01 8.48 -1.26
N LYS A 54 10.53 8.32 -2.48
CA LYS A 54 9.84 8.68 -3.72
C LYS A 54 8.52 7.93 -3.95
N ILE A 55 8.28 6.78 -3.30
CA ILE A 55 6.99 6.09 -3.39
C ILE A 55 5.85 6.92 -2.78
N ILE A 56 6.12 7.64 -1.69
CA ILE A 56 5.16 8.56 -1.06
C ILE A 56 4.82 9.68 -2.04
N HIS A 57 5.84 10.25 -2.70
CA HIS A 57 5.67 11.29 -3.70
C HIS A 57 4.85 10.77 -4.91
N TRP A 58 5.14 9.57 -5.40
CA TRP A 58 4.38 9.00 -6.50
C TRP A 58 2.91 8.75 -6.14
N PHE A 59 2.62 8.25 -4.92
CA PHE A 59 1.25 8.10 -4.44
C PHE A 59 0.52 9.44 -4.28
N LEU A 60 1.23 10.47 -3.82
CA LEU A 60 0.69 11.82 -3.74
C LEU A 60 0.35 12.38 -5.13
N PHE A 61 1.23 12.16 -6.10
CA PHE A 61 0.99 12.47 -7.51
C PHE A 61 -0.22 11.71 -8.05
N ALA A 62 -0.29 10.38 -7.87
CA ALA A 62 -1.40 9.56 -8.36
C ALA A 62 -2.76 10.01 -7.78
N ARG A 63 -2.78 10.45 -6.51
CA ARG A 63 -3.96 11.05 -5.89
C ARG A 63 -4.37 12.34 -6.58
N TYR A 64 -3.45 13.26 -6.84
CA TYR A 64 -3.75 14.50 -7.57
C TYR A 64 -4.09 14.26 -9.03
N TYR A 65 -3.46 13.27 -9.67
CA TYR A 65 -3.73 12.89 -11.05
C TYR A 65 -5.18 12.41 -11.20
N ARG A 66 -5.64 11.52 -10.31
CA ARG A 66 -7.05 11.10 -10.27
C ARG A 66 -8.01 12.26 -10.00
N ALA A 67 -7.62 13.24 -9.19
CA ALA A 67 -8.44 14.41 -8.92
C ALA A 67 -8.50 15.39 -10.11
N ALA A 68 -7.43 15.51 -10.88
CA ALA A 68 -7.33 16.42 -12.02
C ALA A 68 -7.90 15.82 -13.31
N GLN A 69 -7.57 14.57 -13.61
CA GLN A 69 -7.92 13.90 -14.87
C GLN A 69 -9.14 12.99 -14.72
N GLY A 70 -9.38 12.44 -13.53
CA GLY A 70 -10.41 11.45 -13.25
C GLY A 70 -9.87 10.03 -13.10
N ILE A 71 -10.65 9.17 -12.42
CA ILE A 71 -10.24 7.80 -12.08
C ILE A 71 -10.03 6.93 -13.33
N HIS A 72 -10.79 7.16 -14.40
CA HIS A 72 -10.73 6.35 -15.63
C HIS A 72 -9.36 6.42 -16.34
N TRP A 73 -8.58 7.49 -16.16
CA TRP A 73 -7.21 7.61 -16.70
C TRP A 73 -6.16 6.85 -15.89
N LEU A 74 -6.41 6.66 -14.60
CA LEU A 74 -5.54 5.91 -13.69
C LEU A 74 -6.38 4.99 -12.80
N PRO A 75 -7.00 3.94 -13.37
CA PRO A 75 -7.86 3.02 -12.63
C PRO A 75 -7.05 2.16 -11.64
N ASP A 76 -7.74 1.51 -10.68
CA ASP A 76 -7.07 0.75 -9.61
C ASP A 76 -6.19 -0.36 -10.18
N TYR A 77 -6.67 -1.10 -11.18
CA TYR A 77 -5.88 -2.16 -11.83
C TYR A 77 -4.57 -1.64 -12.42
N LYS A 78 -4.55 -0.40 -12.94
CA LYS A 78 -3.35 0.21 -13.54
C LYS A 78 -2.33 0.62 -12.47
N ILE A 79 -2.79 1.14 -11.32
CA ILE A 79 -1.89 1.39 -10.18
C ILE A 79 -1.30 0.07 -9.67
N TYR A 80 -2.13 -0.96 -9.58
CA TYR A 80 -1.68 -2.28 -9.13
C TYR A 80 -0.66 -2.89 -10.07
N SER A 81 -0.86 -2.78 -11.40
CA SER A 81 0.09 -3.28 -12.41
C SER A 81 1.40 -2.49 -12.43
N ILE A 82 1.38 -1.18 -12.21
CA ILE A 82 2.63 -0.38 -12.09
C ILE A 82 3.53 -0.89 -10.94
N LEU A 83 2.92 -1.50 -9.92
CA LEU A 83 3.62 -2.07 -8.76
C LEU A 83 3.96 -3.57 -8.95
N GLU A 84 3.82 -4.13 -10.16
CA GLU A 84 4.02 -5.57 -10.42
C GLU A 84 5.44 -6.06 -10.13
N GLY A 85 6.45 -5.18 -10.19
CA GLY A 85 7.84 -5.50 -9.85
C GLY A 85 8.07 -5.89 -8.38
N THR A 86 7.04 -5.89 -7.55
CA THR A 86 7.06 -6.29 -6.14
C THR A 86 6.25 -7.57 -5.93
N SER A 87 6.50 -8.33 -4.86
CA SER A 87 5.61 -9.43 -4.46
C SER A 87 4.25 -8.90 -3.97
N GLU A 88 3.22 -9.74 -3.99
CA GLU A 88 1.91 -9.36 -3.44
C GLU A 88 1.97 -9.07 -1.94
N ALA A 89 2.76 -9.85 -1.20
CA ALA A 89 3.02 -9.60 0.21
C ALA A 89 3.61 -8.20 0.42
N LYS A 90 4.57 -7.82 -0.43
CA LYS A 90 5.18 -6.50 -0.37
C LYS A 90 4.23 -5.38 -0.71
N ARG A 91 3.40 -5.52 -1.75
CA ARG A 91 2.36 -4.54 -2.08
C ARG A 91 1.41 -4.31 -0.90
N ALA A 92 0.98 -5.38 -0.23
CA ALA A 92 0.07 -5.26 0.90
C ALA A 92 0.73 -4.52 2.08
N ILE A 93 2.00 -4.81 2.38
CA ILE A 93 2.79 -4.09 3.40
C ILE A 93 2.97 -2.62 3.00
N LEU A 94 3.26 -2.34 1.73
CA LEU A 94 3.43 -1.00 1.20
C LEU A 94 2.15 -0.18 1.41
N PHE A 95 0.98 -0.70 1.01
CA PHE A 95 -0.29 0.00 1.19
C PHE A 95 -0.63 0.19 2.67
N GLN A 96 -0.36 -0.83 3.50
CA GLN A 96 -0.55 -0.73 4.94
C GLN A 96 0.30 0.40 5.56
N SER A 97 1.54 0.54 5.09
CA SER A 97 2.46 1.58 5.56
C SER A 97 2.05 2.98 5.07
N LEU A 98 1.64 3.09 3.81
CA LEU A 98 1.16 4.36 3.23
C LEU A 98 -0.15 4.85 3.88
N LYS A 99 -1.00 3.95 4.40
CA LYS A 99 -2.18 4.32 5.20
C LYS A 99 -1.84 5.11 6.46
N GLU A 100 -0.62 5.00 6.97
CA GLU A 100 -0.17 5.76 8.14
C GLU A 100 0.20 7.21 7.80
N ILE A 101 0.33 7.56 6.51
CA ILE A 101 0.70 8.89 6.03
C ILE A 101 -0.57 9.64 5.58
N PRO A 102 -1.02 10.70 6.28
CA PRO A 102 -2.30 11.35 6.02
C PRO A 102 -2.51 11.80 4.57
N ASP A 103 -1.48 12.33 3.92
CA ASP A 103 -1.55 12.87 2.56
C ASP A 103 -1.85 11.83 1.47
N VAL A 104 -1.56 10.55 1.73
CA VAL A 104 -1.72 9.44 0.78
C VAL A 104 -2.63 8.32 1.29
N LYS A 105 -3.11 8.44 2.53
CA LYS A 105 -3.94 7.45 3.22
C LYS A 105 -5.15 6.99 2.41
N ASN A 106 -5.85 7.92 1.76
CA ASN A 106 -7.04 7.59 0.99
C ASN A 106 -6.71 6.63 -0.18
N LEU A 107 -5.76 7.01 -1.03
CA LEU A 107 -5.35 6.16 -2.16
C LEU A 107 -4.76 4.82 -1.68
N ALA A 108 -3.96 4.83 -0.62
CA ALA A 108 -3.43 3.60 -0.04
C ALA A 108 -4.53 2.65 0.46
N THR A 109 -5.59 3.19 1.05
CA THR A 109 -6.76 2.40 1.51
C THR A 109 -7.50 1.80 0.32
N ILE A 110 -7.75 2.59 -0.74
CA ILE A 110 -8.37 2.09 -1.99
C ILE A 110 -7.55 0.94 -2.57
N MET A 111 -6.23 1.11 -2.68
CA MET A 111 -5.36 0.10 -3.28
C MET A 111 -5.26 -1.18 -2.44
N GLN A 112 -5.29 -1.05 -1.11
CA GLN A 112 -5.31 -2.22 -0.23
C GLN A 112 -6.62 -2.99 -0.35
N ASN A 113 -7.76 -2.30 -0.39
CA ASN A 113 -9.06 -2.92 -0.59
C ASN A 113 -9.16 -3.59 -1.97
N TYR A 114 -8.59 -2.96 -3.01
CA TYR A 114 -8.48 -3.56 -4.34
C TYR A 114 -7.71 -4.88 -4.29
N GLN A 115 -6.55 -4.90 -3.61
CA GLN A 115 -5.76 -6.13 -3.44
C GLN A 115 -6.53 -7.21 -2.66
N PHE A 116 -7.25 -6.84 -1.59
CA PHE A 116 -8.07 -7.79 -0.84
C PHE A 116 -9.20 -8.39 -1.68
N LYS A 117 -9.87 -7.58 -2.50
CA LYS A 117 -10.89 -8.05 -3.44
C LYS A 117 -10.31 -8.98 -4.51
N LEU A 118 -9.09 -8.72 -4.98
CA LEU A 118 -8.39 -9.64 -5.88
C LEU A 118 -8.11 -10.99 -5.22
N TRP A 119 -7.62 -10.98 -3.98
CA TRP A 119 -7.40 -12.20 -3.21
C TRP A 119 -8.70 -12.97 -2.96
N ILE A 120 -9.76 -12.29 -2.52
CA ILE A 120 -11.10 -12.90 -2.33
C ILE A 120 -11.61 -13.50 -3.64
N GLY A 121 -11.50 -12.77 -4.76
CA GLY A 121 -11.92 -13.24 -6.08
C GLY A 121 -11.14 -14.45 -6.60
N ARG A 122 -9.89 -14.65 -6.11
CA ARG A 122 -9.08 -15.84 -6.38
C ARG A 122 -9.36 -17.01 -5.43
N GLY A 123 -10.24 -16.83 -4.44
CA GLY A 123 -10.54 -17.84 -3.41
C GLY A 123 -9.51 -17.90 -2.28
N GLU A 124 -8.69 -16.86 -2.11
CA GLU A 124 -7.75 -16.78 -1.00
C GLU A 124 -8.50 -16.69 0.33
N THR A 125 -8.07 -17.48 1.32
CA THR A 125 -8.61 -17.48 2.68
C THR A 125 -7.64 -16.76 3.63
N PRO A 126 -8.07 -16.42 4.84
CA PRO A 126 -7.16 -15.88 5.86
C PRO A 126 -5.92 -16.78 6.10
N GLY A 127 -6.07 -18.10 5.98
CA GLY A 127 -4.96 -19.04 6.06
C GLY A 127 -3.97 -18.91 4.90
N THR A 128 -4.44 -18.79 3.66
CA THR A 128 -3.56 -18.64 2.50
C THR A 128 -2.89 -17.26 2.47
N VAL A 129 -3.61 -16.20 2.84
CA VAL A 129 -3.02 -14.85 3.01
C VAL A 129 -1.97 -14.85 4.11
N ALA A 130 -2.16 -15.56 5.22
CA ALA A 130 -1.11 -15.71 6.24
C ALA A 130 0.17 -16.32 5.66
N ASN A 131 0.05 -17.31 4.77
CA ASN A 131 1.18 -17.90 4.06
C ASN A 131 1.83 -16.91 3.07
N ILE A 132 1.04 -16.18 2.27
CA ILE A 132 1.54 -15.11 1.39
C ILE A 132 2.35 -14.10 2.19
N MET A 133 1.86 -13.72 3.37
CA MET A 133 2.51 -12.75 4.25
C MET A 133 3.68 -13.32 5.07
N GLY A 134 4.05 -14.59 4.87
CA GLY A 134 5.14 -15.26 5.57
C GLY A 134 4.91 -15.45 7.08
N ILE A 135 3.66 -15.46 7.53
CA ILE A 135 3.30 -15.60 8.94
C ILE A 135 3.36 -17.08 9.32
N SER A 136 4.37 -17.46 10.09
CA SER A 136 4.52 -18.84 10.56
C SER A 136 3.53 -19.18 11.67
N TYR A 137 2.82 -20.30 11.52
CA TYR A 137 1.95 -20.89 12.55
C TYR A 137 2.71 -21.34 13.82
N ARG A 138 4.03 -21.54 13.72
CA ARG A 138 4.84 -22.18 14.78
C ARG A 138 5.60 -21.19 15.66
N LYS A 139 5.67 -19.91 15.29
CA LYS A 139 6.43 -18.91 16.05
C LYS A 139 5.51 -18.10 16.98
N PRO A 140 5.92 -17.85 18.24
CA PRO A 140 5.21 -16.90 19.10
C PRO A 140 5.11 -15.54 18.39
N LEU A 141 4.00 -14.82 18.59
CA LEU A 141 3.83 -13.46 18.08
C LEU A 141 5.04 -12.65 18.54
N ASN A 142 5.93 -12.32 17.61
CA ASN A 142 6.96 -11.33 17.85
C ASN A 142 6.25 -10.01 18.18
N THR A 143 6.61 -9.43 19.33
CA THR A 143 6.01 -8.23 19.95
C THR A 143 6.30 -6.93 19.20
N GLU A 144 7.09 -6.99 18.13
CA GLU A 144 7.37 -5.87 17.26
C GLU A 144 6.23 -5.69 16.24
N PHE A 145 5.78 -4.45 16.02
CA PHE A 145 4.76 -4.14 15.03
C PHE A 145 5.17 -4.71 13.67
N ASN A 146 4.58 -5.84 13.28
CA ASN A 146 4.82 -6.46 11.99
C ASN A 146 3.59 -6.18 11.11
N PRO A 147 3.74 -5.32 10.07
CA PRO A 147 2.67 -4.95 9.15
C PRO A 147 1.95 -6.16 8.54
N SER A 148 2.62 -7.31 8.41
CA SER A 148 2.01 -8.55 7.92
C SER A 148 0.81 -8.99 8.75
N TYR A 149 0.88 -8.94 10.08
CA TYR A 149 -0.26 -9.28 10.92
C TYR A 149 -1.40 -8.28 10.77
N LYS A 150 -1.07 -7.00 10.58
CA LYS A 150 -2.08 -5.96 10.39
C LYS A 150 -2.80 -6.11 9.06
N VAL A 151 -2.07 -6.45 7.99
CA VAL A 151 -2.64 -6.83 6.69
C VAL A 151 -3.56 -8.03 6.84
N LEU A 152 -3.11 -9.10 7.51
CA LEU A 152 -3.92 -10.30 7.73
C LEU A 152 -5.20 -10.00 8.53
N GLU A 153 -5.10 -9.18 9.57
CA GLU A 153 -6.25 -8.74 10.37
C GLU A 153 -7.26 -7.97 9.52
N ASP A 154 -6.80 -6.96 8.76
CA ASP A 154 -7.66 -6.12 7.92
C ASP A 154 -8.27 -6.95 6.78
N PHE A 155 -7.51 -7.86 6.15
CA PHE A 155 -8.02 -8.80 5.15
C PHE A 155 -9.13 -9.70 5.73
N THR A 156 -8.92 -10.24 6.93
CA THR A 156 -9.89 -11.16 7.56
C THR A 156 -11.21 -10.46 7.88
N LYS A 157 -11.16 -9.16 8.24
CA LYS A 157 -12.36 -8.35 8.43
C LYS A 157 -13.12 -8.13 7.12
N GLU A 158 -12.41 -7.92 6.02
CA GLU A 158 -13.02 -7.81 4.68
C GLU A 158 -13.61 -9.17 4.23
N PHE A 159 -12.89 -10.28 4.48
CA PHE A 159 -13.28 -11.63 4.05
C PHE A 159 -14.55 -12.15 4.77
N ILE A 160 -14.61 -12.02 6.10
CA ILE A 160 -15.73 -12.55 6.92
C ILE A 160 -16.91 -11.57 6.96
N GLY A 161 -16.70 -10.31 6.58
CA GLY A 161 -17.56 -9.18 6.97
C GLY A 161 -17.28 -8.79 8.42
N ASN A 162 -17.20 -7.49 8.71
CA ASN A 162 -16.70 -6.95 9.98
C ASN A 162 -17.39 -7.60 11.21
N PRO A 163 -16.73 -8.50 11.95
CA PRO A 163 -17.41 -9.42 12.86
C PRO A 163 -17.81 -8.79 14.21
N GLY A 164 -17.55 -7.49 14.41
CA GLY A 164 -17.83 -6.76 15.67
C GLY A 164 -17.03 -7.23 16.90
N LYS A 165 -16.26 -8.32 16.79
CA LYS A 165 -15.47 -8.93 17.86
C LYS A 165 -13.99 -8.99 17.47
N LYS A 166 -13.09 -8.96 18.46
CA LYS A 166 -11.64 -9.03 18.26
C LYS A 166 -11.25 -10.39 17.66
N LEU A 167 -10.57 -10.37 16.51
CA LEU A 167 -10.09 -11.58 15.84
C LEU A 167 -9.00 -12.27 16.67
N THR A 168 -9.05 -13.61 16.74
CA THR A 168 -8.01 -14.44 17.38
C THR A 168 -7.27 -15.24 16.32
N ARG A 169 -6.03 -15.67 16.61
CA ARG A 169 -5.27 -16.58 15.72
C ARG A 169 -6.11 -17.79 15.29
N ARG A 170 -6.90 -18.38 16.18
CA ARG A 170 -7.77 -19.55 15.89
C ARG A 170 -8.91 -19.22 14.92
N THR A 171 -9.39 -17.98 14.91
CA THR A 171 -10.44 -17.49 14.01
C THR A 171 -9.87 -17.08 12.65
N THR A 172 -8.65 -16.56 12.64
CA THR A 172 -7.97 -15.98 11.47
C THR A 172 -7.18 -17.01 10.66
N MET A 173 -6.80 -18.15 11.23
CA MET A 173 -5.90 -19.11 10.59
C MET A 173 -6.47 -20.53 10.58
N ARG A 174 -7.79 -20.65 10.46
CA ARG A 174 -8.52 -21.92 10.46
C ARG A 174 -8.63 -22.52 9.07
#